data_AF-A0A956AKC7-F1
#
_entry.id   AF-A0A956AKC7-F1
#
_cell.length_a   1.000
_cell.length_b   1.000
_cell.length_c   1.000
_cell.angle_alpha   90.00
_cell.angle_beta   90.00
_cell.angle_gamma   90.00
#
_symmetry.space_group_name_H-M   'P 1'
#
loop_
_entity.id
_entity.type
_entity.pdbx_description
1 polymer ?
#
loop_
_entity_poly.entity_id
_entity_poly.type
_entity_poly.pdbx_seq_one_letter_code
_entity_poly.pdbx_strand_id
1 'polypeptide(L)'
;MSGWLADPSARTEVGAVSALGVGPLPREARTHVAIGPEGTARDGMLFETTGLRFERAEGGVGGEPLALHVAVSVPDGLGRALRDELAPAGGKRRLVRFRKDERAALPSCPEAVAKHVRGEEGEETVRVRVVLMTPGCFEAGALPSDGSPMLAAHEGLTARLVAAAVGRPVTVSGWDFVEGGAKPSRRLAAAGSVYWVELKGSPESRSRWLERVWMQNVSDLEQDRRDGYGLAVVGVAR
;
A
#
# COMPACT_ATOMS: atom_id res chain seq x y z
N MET A 1 -1.95 8.71 12.70
CA MET A 1 -2.19 7.27 12.50
C MET A 1 -1.54 6.43 13.61
N SER A 2 -0.28 6.68 13.99
CA SER A 2 0.43 5.94 15.07
C SER A 2 -0.37 5.83 16.38
N GLY A 3 -0.99 6.91 16.86
CA GLY A 3 -1.82 6.89 18.07
C GLY A 3 -3.03 5.96 17.98
N TRP A 4 -3.69 5.87 16.82
CA TRP A 4 -4.86 5.00 16.62
C TRP A 4 -4.48 3.51 16.47
N LEU A 5 -3.28 3.23 15.96
CA LEU A 5 -2.74 1.87 15.94
C LEU A 5 -2.45 1.38 17.37
N ALA A 6 -1.93 2.25 18.24
CA ALA A 6 -1.65 1.95 19.64
C ALA A 6 -2.90 1.89 20.52
N ASP A 7 -3.85 2.81 20.33
CA ASP A 7 -5.10 2.87 21.06
C ASP A 7 -6.25 3.22 20.11
N PRO A 8 -7.01 2.22 19.62
CA PRO A 8 -8.17 2.49 18.78
C PRO A 8 -9.28 3.24 19.51
N SER A 9 -9.38 3.10 20.85
CA SER A 9 -10.43 3.72 21.66
C SER A 9 -10.17 5.20 21.95
N ALA A 10 -8.92 5.66 21.80
CA ALA A 10 -8.57 7.09 21.88
C ALA A 10 -9.27 7.95 20.80
N ARG A 11 -9.92 7.33 19.82
CA ARG A 11 -10.78 8.01 18.84
C ARG A 11 -12.17 7.40 18.83
N THR A 12 -13.02 7.90 19.73
CA THR A 12 -14.44 7.58 19.81
C THR A 12 -15.27 8.27 18.72
N GLU A 13 -14.77 9.37 18.16
CA GLU A 13 -15.38 10.06 17.02
C GLU A 13 -14.44 10.03 15.81
N VAL A 14 -14.94 9.50 14.69
CA VAL A 14 -14.30 9.72 13.39
C VAL A 14 -14.71 11.12 12.96
N GLY A 15 -13.90 12.13 13.29
CA GLY A 15 -14.05 13.47 12.74
C GLY A 15 -14.03 13.44 11.20
N ALA A 16 -14.25 14.59 10.55
CA ALA A 16 -14.26 14.65 9.09
C ALA A 16 -13.03 13.95 8.48
N VAL A 17 -13.24 13.05 7.51
CA VAL A 17 -12.16 12.25 6.89
C VAL A 17 -11.05 13.14 6.31
N SER A 18 -11.41 14.36 5.89
CA SER A 18 -10.46 15.40 5.46
C SER A 18 -9.45 15.82 6.52
N ALA A 19 -9.73 15.60 7.81
CA ALA A 19 -8.82 15.89 8.92
C ALA A 19 -7.88 14.71 9.27
N LEU A 20 -8.02 13.55 8.61
CA LEU A 20 -7.29 12.32 8.95
C LEU A 20 -5.98 12.13 8.18
N GLY A 21 -5.68 13.00 7.21
CA GLY A 21 -4.48 12.93 6.40
C GLY A 21 -4.54 13.80 5.15
N VAL A 22 -3.78 13.43 4.13
CA VAL A 22 -3.87 14.07 2.81
C VAL A 22 -5.23 13.72 2.19
N GLY A 23 -6.01 14.75 1.87
CA GLY A 23 -7.29 14.59 1.17
C GLY A 23 -7.13 14.04 -0.25
N PRO A 24 -8.24 13.84 -0.97
CA PRO A 24 -8.17 13.39 -2.36
C PRO A 24 -7.37 14.37 -3.21
N LEU A 25 -6.45 13.85 -4.02
CA LEU A 25 -5.67 14.66 -4.96
C LEU A 25 -6.60 15.31 -6.00
N PRO A 26 -6.40 16.59 -6.34
CA PRO A 26 -7.19 17.24 -7.38
C PRO A 26 -7.07 16.50 -8.72
N ARG A 27 -8.19 16.42 -9.45
CA ARG A 27 -8.25 15.81 -10.78
C ARG A 27 -8.22 16.90 -11.83
N GLU A 28 -7.39 16.74 -12.86
CA GLU A 28 -7.31 17.65 -13.99
C GLU A 28 -7.68 16.91 -15.27
N ALA A 29 -8.81 17.29 -15.88
CA ALA A 29 -9.24 16.78 -17.17
C ALA A 29 -8.66 17.63 -18.31
N ARG A 30 -8.21 16.98 -19.38
CA ARG A 30 -7.70 17.62 -20.60
C ARG A 30 -8.32 16.94 -21.81
N THR A 31 -8.97 17.73 -22.67
CA THR A 31 -9.52 17.26 -23.95
C THR A 31 -8.49 17.47 -25.05
N HIS A 32 -8.35 16.48 -25.94
CA HIS A 32 -7.37 16.43 -27.01
C HIS A 32 -8.02 16.06 -28.33
N VAL A 33 -7.46 16.58 -29.42
CA VAL A 33 -7.84 16.23 -30.79
C VAL A 33 -6.60 15.93 -31.61
N ALA A 34 -6.65 14.93 -32.49
CA ALA A 34 -5.61 14.71 -33.48
C ALA A 34 -5.89 15.56 -34.73
N ILE A 35 -4.92 16.39 -35.12
CA ILE A 35 -5.01 17.24 -36.31
C ILE A 35 -4.46 16.49 -37.53
N GLY A 36 -5.20 16.53 -38.62
CA GLY A 36 -4.83 16.00 -39.93
C GLY A 36 -3.85 16.89 -40.69
N PRO A 37 -3.32 16.41 -41.82
CA PRO A 37 -2.42 17.19 -42.67
C PRO A 37 -3.02 18.53 -43.12
N GLU A 38 -4.34 18.57 -43.32
CA GLU A 38 -5.10 19.75 -43.76
C GLU A 38 -5.36 20.78 -42.65
N GLY A 39 -4.84 20.55 -41.44
CA GLY A 39 -5.11 21.42 -40.28
C GLY A 39 -6.48 21.22 -39.64
N THR A 40 -7.29 20.29 -40.14
CA THR A 40 -8.61 19.94 -39.59
C THR A 40 -8.52 18.77 -38.61
N ALA A 41 -9.53 18.62 -37.74
CA ALA A 41 -9.62 17.48 -36.84
C ALA A 41 -9.82 16.17 -37.61
N ARG A 42 -9.18 15.09 -37.15
CA ARG A 42 -9.45 13.75 -37.66
C ARG A 42 -10.72 13.18 -37.00
N ASP A 43 -11.61 12.64 -37.81
CA ASP A 43 -12.83 11.97 -37.33
C ASP A 43 -12.51 10.86 -36.34
N GLY A 44 -13.27 10.78 -35.25
CA GLY A 44 -13.09 9.78 -34.19
C GLY A 44 -11.86 9.98 -33.30
N MET A 45 -11.04 11.01 -33.53
CA MET A 45 -9.81 11.26 -32.77
C MET A 45 -9.94 12.39 -31.74
N LEU A 46 -11.11 12.49 -31.11
CA LEU A 46 -11.37 13.31 -29.92
C LEU A 46 -11.30 12.41 -28.69
N PHE A 47 -10.43 12.75 -27.73
CA PHE A 47 -10.30 11.97 -26.50
C PHE A 47 -9.99 12.86 -25.30
N GLU A 48 -10.34 12.37 -24.11
CA GLU A 48 -10.04 13.03 -22.85
C GLU A 48 -9.00 12.22 -22.05
N THR A 49 -8.16 12.94 -21.30
CA THR A 49 -7.29 12.35 -20.28
C THR A 49 -7.55 13.05 -18.96
N THR A 50 -7.73 12.29 -17.88
CA THR A 50 -7.76 12.83 -16.52
C THR A 50 -6.47 12.45 -15.79
N GLY A 51 -5.77 13.44 -15.24
CA GLY A 51 -4.58 13.27 -14.40
C GLY A 51 -4.86 13.61 -12.93
N LEU A 52 -3.99 13.15 -12.04
CA LEU A 52 -3.95 13.58 -10.63
C LEU A 52 -2.90 14.68 -10.48
N ARG A 53 -3.25 15.76 -9.76
CA ARG A 53 -2.29 16.79 -9.35
C ARG A 53 -1.75 16.45 -7.98
N PHE A 54 -0.43 16.34 -7.88
CA PHE A 54 0.29 16.10 -6.64
C PHE A 54 0.52 17.42 -5.91
N GLU A 55 -0.56 18.07 -5.54
CA GLU A 55 -0.55 19.33 -4.81
C GLU A 55 -1.66 19.29 -3.75
N ARG A 56 -1.36 19.77 -2.55
CA ARG A 56 -2.35 20.02 -1.51
C ARG A 56 -2.82 21.46 -1.64
N ALA A 57 -4.09 21.64 -1.98
CA ALA A 57 -4.73 22.96 -2.01
C ALA A 57 -5.38 23.25 -0.66
N GLU A 58 -4.85 24.22 0.10
CA GLU A 58 -5.53 24.80 1.25
C GLU A 58 -6.02 26.20 0.90
N GLY A 59 -7.33 26.37 0.65
CA GLY A 59 -8.01 27.66 0.75
C GLY A 59 -7.58 28.82 -0.16
N GLY A 60 -6.84 28.62 -1.26
CA GLY A 60 -6.41 29.72 -2.15
C GLY A 60 -5.36 29.31 -3.18
N VAL A 61 -4.91 30.26 -4.02
CA VAL A 61 -3.95 30.04 -5.12
C VAL A 61 -2.55 29.71 -4.58
N GLY A 62 -2.03 28.52 -4.92
CA GLY A 62 -0.69 28.04 -4.56
C GLY A 62 -0.76 26.83 -3.61
N GLY A 63 -0.63 25.62 -4.14
CA GLY A 63 -0.66 24.38 -3.35
C GLY A 63 0.73 23.90 -2.92
N GLU A 64 0.80 23.19 -1.81
CA GLU A 64 2.03 22.50 -1.37
C GLU A 64 2.29 21.28 -2.26
N PRO A 65 3.46 21.14 -2.89
CA PRO A 65 3.75 20.00 -3.74
C PRO A 65 3.84 18.71 -2.92
N LEU A 66 3.22 17.65 -3.43
CA LEU A 66 3.26 16.31 -2.86
C LEU A 66 4.17 15.41 -3.70
N ALA A 67 4.74 14.39 -3.08
CA ALA A 67 5.52 13.36 -3.75
C ALA A 67 5.04 11.96 -3.32
N LEU A 68 5.26 10.97 -4.19
CA LEU A 68 5.11 9.56 -3.81
C LEU A 68 6.43 9.07 -3.23
N HIS A 69 6.36 8.46 -2.05
CA HIS A 69 7.49 7.80 -1.44
C HIS A 69 7.36 6.28 -1.64
N VAL A 70 8.44 5.64 -2.09
CA VAL A 70 8.51 4.19 -2.33
C VAL A 70 9.79 3.67 -1.71
N ALA A 71 9.67 2.71 -0.81
CA ALA A 71 10.81 1.97 -0.30
C ALA A 71 11.04 0.74 -1.19
N VAL A 72 12.29 0.51 -1.58
CA VAL A 72 12.66 -0.57 -2.50
C VAL A 72 13.82 -1.36 -1.90
N SER A 73 13.69 -2.68 -1.88
CA SER A 73 14.81 -3.58 -1.58
C SER A 73 15.41 -4.04 -2.91
N VAL A 74 16.67 -3.70 -3.16
CA VAL A 74 17.39 -4.11 -4.38
C VAL A 74 18.39 -5.18 -3.97
N PRO A 75 18.31 -6.40 -4.53
CA PRO A 75 19.31 -7.43 -4.27
C PRO A 75 20.72 -6.96 -4.64
N ASP A 76 21.71 -7.37 -3.85
CA ASP A 76 23.11 -7.08 -4.11
C ASP A 76 23.53 -7.53 -5.51
N GLY A 77 24.38 -6.73 -6.18
CA GLY A 77 24.95 -7.09 -7.49
C GLY A 77 24.09 -6.80 -8.71
N LEU A 78 22.84 -6.34 -8.56
CA LEU A 78 21.99 -6.02 -9.73
C LEU A 78 22.40 -4.72 -10.46
N GLY A 79 23.35 -3.94 -9.91
CA GLY A 79 23.96 -2.76 -10.55
C GLY A 79 23.01 -1.60 -10.90
N ARG A 80 21.74 -1.68 -10.52
CA ARG A 80 20.70 -0.70 -10.84
C ARG A 80 20.47 0.21 -9.64
N ALA A 81 21.32 1.22 -9.50
CA ALA A 81 21.02 2.34 -8.63
C ALA A 81 19.91 3.19 -9.26
N LEU A 82 18.90 3.57 -8.45
CA LEU A 82 17.95 4.60 -8.85
C LEU A 82 18.76 5.88 -9.16
N ARG A 83 18.65 6.38 -10.39
CA ARG A 83 19.33 7.61 -10.81
C ARG A 83 18.46 8.81 -10.42
N ASP A 84 19.10 9.90 -9.98
CA ASP A 84 18.40 11.19 -9.89
C ASP A 84 18.21 11.73 -11.30
N GLU A 85 17.04 11.47 -11.89
CA GLU A 85 16.77 11.79 -13.28
C GLU A 85 15.30 12.09 -13.55
N LEU A 86 15.04 12.77 -14.66
CA LEU A 86 13.70 12.91 -15.22
C LEU A 86 13.44 11.72 -16.13
N ALA A 87 12.42 10.93 -15.81
CA ALA A 87 12.00 9.81 -16.64
C ALA A 87 10.48 9.67 -16.67
N PRO A 88 9.92 9.00 -17.70
CA PRO A 88 8.48 8.80 -17.78
C PRO A 88 7.96 7.88 -16.67
N ALA A 89 6.83 8.25 -16.06
CA ALA A 89 6.07 7.37 -15.16
C ALA A 89 4.57 7.53 -15.39
N GLY A 90 3.84 6.42 -15.34
CA GLY A 90 2.40 6.38 -15.61
C GLY A 90 2.04 6.52 -17.09
N GLY A 91 0.78 6.86 -17.37
CA GLY A 91 0.25 6.96 -18.74
C GLY A 91 0.73 8.20 -19.50
N LYS A 92 0.57 8.19 -20.82
CA LYS A 92 0.82 9.34 -21.72
C LYS A 92 2.23 9.98 -21.57
N ARG A 93 3.23 9.18 -21.16
CA ARG A 93 4.65 9.59 -20.99
C ARG A 93 4.84 10.84 -20.12
N ARG A 94 4.05 11.00 -19.06
CA ARG A 94 4.26 12.07 -18.09
C ARG A 94 5.64 11.94 -17.45
N LEU A 95 6.36 13.04 -17.32
CA LEU A 95 7.69 13.07 -16.71
C LEU A 95 7.56 13.22 -15.20
N VAL A 96 8.33 12.43 -14.47
CA VAL A 96 8.56 12.58 -13.03
C VAL A 96 10.05 12.68 -12.78
N ARG A 97 10.45 13.34 -11.68
CA ARG A 97 11.84 13.27 -11.22
C ARG A 97 11.95 12.14 -10.20
N PHE A 98 12.76 11.14 -10.51
CA PHE A 98 13.19 10.14 -9.54
C PHE A 98 14.31 10.76 -8.72
N ARG A 99 14.25 10.62 -7.39
CA ARG A 99 15.32 11.03 -6.48
C ARG A 99 15.43 9.98 -5.40
N LYS A 100 16.66 9.66 -5.01
CA LYS A 100 16.90 8.89 -3.79
C LYS A 100 16.69 9.83 -2.60
N ASP A 101 15.81 9.42 -1.69
CA ASP A 101 15.68 10.11 -0.41
C ASP A 101 16.60 9.41 0.59
N GLU A 102 17.67 10.09 1.01
CA GLU A 102 18.61 9.57 2.02
C GLU A 102 18.09 9.70 3.45
N ARG A 103 16.97 10.42 3.65
CA ARG A 103 16.42 10.75 4.96
C ARG A 103 15.11 10.02 5.26
N ALA A 104 14.39 9.58 4.24
CA ALA A 104 13.10 8.92 4.42
C ALA A 104 13.24 7.39 4.57
N ALA A 105 13.17 6.93 5.81
CA ALA A 105 12.87 5.53 6.11
C ALA A 105 11.34 5.33 6.20
N LEU A 106 10.87 4.11 5.96
CA LEU A 106 9.50 3.78 6.34
C LEU A 106 9.35 3.92 7.87
N PRO A 107 8.18 4.34 8.38
CA PRO A 107 7.98 4.54 9.81
C PRO A 107 8.28 3.28 10.61
N SER A 108 8.99 3.43 11.73
CA SER A 108 9.17 2.37 12.71
C SER A 108 7.85 2.02 13.42
N CYS A 109 7.77 0.80 13.95
CA CYS A 109 6.61 0.37 14.72
C CYS A 109 6.50 1.17 16.03
N PRO A 110 5.34 1.76 16.36
CA PRO A 110 5.14 2.41 17.65
C PRO A 110 5.40 1.43 18.80
N GLU A 111 6.13 1.89 19.82
CA GLU A 111 6.51 1.05 20.97
C GLU A 111 5.31 0.40 21.65
N ALA A 112 4.20 1.11 21.80
CA ALA A 112 2.97 0.57 22.37
C ALA A 112 2.39 -0.60 21.56
N VAL A 113 2.46 -0.55 20.22
CA VAL A 113 2.04 -1.67 19.35
C VAL A 113 3.00 -2.83 19.53
N ALA A 114 4.31 -2.57 19.50
CA ALA A 114 5.33 -3.61 19.68
C ALA A 114 5.19 -4.33 21.03
N LYS A 115 4.97 -3.57 22.10
CA LYS A 115 4.71 -4.10 23.45
C LYS A 115 3.45 -4.96 23.49
N HIS A 116 2.36 -4.49 22.87
CA HIS A 116 1.12 -5.28 22.77
C HIS A 116 1.33 -6.59 22.02
N VAL A 117 1.98 -6.56 20.84
CA VAL A 117 2.24 -7.79 20.07
C VAL A 117 3.13 -8.76 20.84
N ARG A 118 4.17 -8.26 21.53
CA ARG A 118 5.02 -9.08 22.39
C ARG A 118 4.18 -9.77 23.49
N GLY A 119 3.18 -9.08 24.03
CA GLY A 119 2.36 -9.57 25.14
C GLY A 119 3.16 -9.66 26.44
N GLU A 120 2.50 -10.16 27.49
CA GLU A 120 3.15 -10.40 28.78
C GLU A 120 3.67 -11.83 28.91
N GLU A 121 4.54 -12.05 29.88
CA GLU A 121 5.09 -13.37 30.17
C GLU A 121 3.99 -14.28 30.74
N GLY A 122 3.82 -15.47 30.15
CA GLY A 122 2.70 -16.38 30.47
C GLY A 122 1.43 -16.16 29.64
N GLU A 123 1.34 -15.10 28.84
CA GLU A 123 0.23 -14.91 27.89
C GLU A 123 0.41 -15.80 26.66
N GLU A 124 -0.45 -16.81 26.48
CA GLU A 124 -0.35 -17.75 25.36
C GLU A 124 -0.73 -17.11 24.01
N THR A 125 -1.73 -16.22 24.02
CA THR A 125 -2.35 -15.68 22.81
C THR A 125 -2.53 -14.19 22.87
N VAL A 126 -2.14 -13.48 21.80
CA VAL A 126 -2.39 -12.05 21.62
C VAL A 126 -3.20 -11.83 20.35
N ARG A 127 -4.16 -10.91 20.36
CA ARG A 127 -4.86 -10.49 19.15
C ARG A 127 -4.35 -9.16 18.64
N VAL A 128 -4.25 -9.03 17.32
CA VAL A 128 -3.78 -7.83 16.62
C VAL A 128 -4.67 -7.52 15.42
N ARG A 129 -4.63 -6.28 14.95
CA ARG A 129 -5.21 -5.85 13.69
C ARG A 129 -4.09 -5.65 12.68
N VAL A 130 -4.22 -6.23 11.49
CA VAL A 130 -3.34 -5.98 10.35
C VAL A 130 -4.11 -5.13 9.35
N VAL A 131 -3.58 -3.95 9.03
CA VAL A 131 -4.19 -2.98 8.11
C VAL A 131 -3.36 -2.89 6.84
N LEU A 132 -3.99 -3.09 5.69
CA LEU A 132 -3.33 -2.97 4.40
C LEU A 132 -3.17 -1.49 4.01
N MET A 133 -1.94 -1.08 3.72
CA MET A 133 -1.57 0.25 3.20
C MET A 133 -1.58 0.30 1.67
N THR A 134 -1.37 -0.85 1.00
CA THR A 134 -1.56 -1.04 -0.45
C THR A 134 -2.49 -2.22 -0.70
N PRO A 135 -3.14 -2.33 -1.88
CA PRO A 135 -4.02 -3.45 -2.17
C PRO A 135 -3.31 -4.80 -1.98
N GLY A 136 -3.98 -5.77 -1.35
CA GLY A 136 -3.45 -7.12 -1.10
C GLY A 136 -3.88 -8.10 -2.18
N CYS A 137 -2.93 -8.88 -2.71
CA CYS A 137 -3.22 -9.94 -3.68
C CYS A 137 -3.22 -11.29 -2.94
N PHE A 138 -4.39 -11.89 -2.80
CA PHE A 138 -4.56 -13.18 -2.15
C PHE A 138 -5.24 -14.17 -3.10
N GLU A 139 -4.82 -15.43 -3.06
CA GLU A 139 -5.29 -16.49 -3.94
C GLU A 139 -6.76 -16.84 -3.65
N ALA A 140 -7.18 -16.76 -2.39
CA ALA A 140 -8.56 -16.92 -1.95
C ALA A 140 -9.36 -15.60 -1.98
N GLY A 141 -9.06 -14.73 -2.95
CA GLY A 141 -9.74 -13.45 -3.14
C GLY A 141 -9.35 -12.40 -2.10
N ALA A 142 -10.22 -12.19 -1.11
CA ALA A 142 -9.99 -11.20 -0.05
C ALA A 142 -9.28 -11.78 1.18
N LEU A 143 -9.17 -13.11 1.28
CA LEU A 143 -8.65 -13.80 2.45
C LEU A 143 -7.20 -14.21 2.21
N PRO A 144 -6.24 -13.82 3.09
CA PRO A 144 -4.87 -14.31 3.01
C PRO A 144 -4.82 -15.81 3.20
N SER A 145 -3.92 -16.47 2.47
CA SER A 145 -3.67 -17.91 2.66
C SER A 145 -2.87 -18.17 3.94
N ASP A 146 -2.89 -19.42 4.41
CA ASP A 146 -2.01 -19.90 5.49
C ASP A 146 -0.52 -19.86 5.10
N GLY A 147 -0.20 -19.65 3.81
CA GLY A 147 1.16 -19.43 3.31
C GLY A 147 1.59 -17.96 3.26
N SER A 148 0.67 -17.02 3.47
CA SER A 148 0.97 -15.59 3.48
C SER A 148 1.93 -15.24 4.62
N PRO A 149 2.79 -14.21 4.49
CA PRO A 149 3.57 -13.72 5.63
C PRO A 149 2.73 -13.33 6.85
N MET A 150 1.43 -13.05 6.67
CA MET A 150 0.51 -12.72 7.74
C MET A 150 0.11 -13.94 8.58
N LEU A 151 -0.16 -15.09 7.95
CA LEU A 151 -0.72 -16.28 8.60
C LEU A 151 0.22 -17.49 8.65
N ALA A 152 1.31 -17.47 7.91
CA ALA A 152 2.29 -18.55 7.89
C ALA A 152 2.83 -18.84 9.29
N ALA A 153 2.65 -20.08 9.72
CA ALA A 153 3.28 -20.58 10.93
C ALA A 153 4.79 -20.52 10.79
N HIS A 154 5.49 -20.22 11.88
CA HIS A 154 6.94 -20.29 11.95
C HIS A 154 7.38 -20.73 13.34
N GLU A 155 8.69 -20.90 13.54
CA GLU A 155 9.25 -21.44 14.78
C GLU A 155 8.66 -20.77 16.04
N GLY A 156 7.84 -21.55 16.76
CA GLY A 156 7.21 -21.17 18.01
C GLY A 156 6.00 -20.21 17.89
N LEU A 157 5.42 -20.04 16.70
CA LEU A 157 4.22 -19.21 16.49
C LEU A 157 3.22 -19.85 15.52
N THR A 158 1.94 -19.82 15.89
CA THR A 158 0.83 -19.96 14.96
C THR A 158 0.02 -18.67 14.88
N ALA A 159 -0.41 -18.31 13.67
CA ALA A 159 -1.26 -17.15 13.42
C ALA A 159 -2.58 -17.63 12.83
N ARG A 160 -3.69 -17.09 13.31
CA ARG A 160 -5.04 -17.48 12.86
C ARG A 160 -5.86 -16.25 12.55
N LEU A 161 -6.47 -16.22 11.36
CA LEU A 161 -7.44 -15.19 11.03
C LEU A 161 -8.72 -15.39 11.86
N VAL A 162 -9.13 -14.34 12.57
CA VAL A 162 -10.34 -14.33 13.41
C VAL A 162 -11.49 -13.64 12.71
N ALA A 163 -11.22 -12.50 12.08
CA ALA A 163 -12.21 -11.70 11.37
C ALA A 163 -11.53 -10.84 10.31
N ALA A 164 -12.29 -10.36 9.33
CA ALA A 164 -11.82 -9.42 8.33
C ALA A 164 -12.90 -8.38 7.99
N ALA A 165 -12.48 -7.13 7.82
CA ALA A 165 -13.29 -6.04 7.30
C ALA A 165 -12.62 -5.57 6.00
N VAL A 166 -13.13 -6.05 4.87
CA VAL A 166 -12.56 -5.83 3.55
C VAL A 166 -13.51 -4.95 2.74
N GLY A 167 -12.95 -3.87 2.16
CA GLY A 167 -13.71 -2.97 1.30
C GLY A 167 -14.09 -3.60 -0.04
N ARG A 168 -14.69 -2.79 -0.92
CA ARG A 168 -14.97 -3.23 -2.31
C ARG A 168 -13.66 -3.65 -2.99
N PRO A 169 -13.61 -4.80 -3.68
CA PRO A 169 -12.39 -5.26 -4.32
C PRO A 169 -11.90 -4.26 -5.37
N VAL A 170 -10.58 -4.09 -5.43
CA VAL A 170 -9.91 -3.26 -6.45
C VAL A 170 -9.53 -4.17 -7.62
N THR A 171 -10.03 -3.86 -8.82
CA THR A 171 -9.64 -4.59 -10.03
C THR A 171 -8.35 -4.01 -10.57
N VAL A 172 -7.33 -4.85 -10.68
CA VAL A 172 -6.01 -4.47 -11.23
C VAL A 172 -5.68 -5.36 -12.41
N SER A 173 -5.29 -4.73 -13.50
CA SER A 173 -4.64 -5.37 -14.66
C SER A 173 -3.30 -4.64 -14.85
N GLY A 174 -2.81 -4.56 -16.08
CA GLY A 174 -1.60 -3.84 -16.43
C GLY A 174 -1.30 -4.06 -17.91
N TRP A 175 -0.20 -3.48 -18.37
CA TRP A 175 0.33 -3.77 -19.69
C TRP A 175 1.66 -4.51 -19.53
N ASP A 176 1.79 -5.64 -20.20
CA ASP A 176 3.06 -6.32 -20.34
C ASP A 176 3.81 -5.70 -21.53
N PHE A 177 4.96 -5.08 -21.25
CA PHE A 177 5.76 -4.44 -22.29
C PHE A 177 6.60 -5.43 -23.09
N VAL A 178 6.86 -6.63 -22.56
CA VAL A 178 7.61 -7.68 -23.25
C VAL A 178 6.69 -8.42 -24.20
N GLU A 179 5.51 -8.82 -23.72
CA GLU A 179 4.50 -9.53 -24.55
C GLU A 179 3.66 -8.57 -25.40
N GLY A 180 3.66 -7.27 -25.08
CA GLY A 180 2.92 -6.25 -25.83
C GLY A 180 1.40 -6.38 -25.68
N GLY A 181 0.92 -6.78 -24.49
CA GLY A 181 -0.49 -7.08 -24.26
C GLY A 181 -0.99 -6.75 -22.86
N ALA A 182 -2.30 -6.85 -22.65
CA ALA A 182 -2.91 -6.64 -21.35
C ALA A 182 -2.64 -7.83 -20.41
N LYS A 183 -2.21 -7.54 -19.17
CA LYS A 183 -2.08 -8.55 -18.12
C LYS A 183 -3.46 -9.05 -17.66
N PRO A 184 -3.58 -10.30 -17.18
CA PRO A 184 -4.83 -10.81 -16.64
C PRO A 184 -5.42 -9.87 -15.58
N SER A 185 -6.73 -9.67 -15.61
CA SER A 185 -7.43 -8.87 -14.61
C SER A 185 -7.55 -9.65 -13.31
N ARG A 186 -7.19 -9.02 -12.19
CA ARG A 186 -7.21 -9.59 -10.85
C ARG A 186 -8.07 -8.73 -9.94
N ARG A 187 -8.73 -9.37 -8.96
CA ARG A 187 -9.47 -8.67 -7.89
C ARG A 187 -8.66 -8.77 -6.61
N LEU A 188 -8.34 -7.62 -6.04
CA LEU A 188 -7.48 -7.50 -4.87
C LEU A 188 -8.28 -6.99 -3.68
N ALA A 189 -7.86 -7.36 -2.47
CA ALA A 189 -8.32 -6.72 -1.24
C ALA A 189 -7.88 -5.25 -1.27
N ALA A 190 -8.80 -4.32 -1.02
CA ALA A 190 -8.52 -2.89 -1.11
C ALA A 190 -7.50 -2.44 -0.04
N ALA A 191 -6.73 -1.40 -0.34
CA ALA A 191 -6.03 -0.66 0.71
C ALA A 191 -7.05 -0.14 1.74
N GLY A 192 -6.68 -0.16 3.02
CA GLY A 192 -7.56 0.10 4.15
C GLY A 192 -8.30 -1.13 4.68
N SER A 193 -8.18 -2.30 4.04
CA SER A 193 -8.75 -3.54 4.58
C SER A 193 -8.07 -3.94 5.89
N VAL A 194 -8.84 -4.46 6.84
CA VAL A 194 -8.40 -4.80 8.19
C VAL A 194 -8.63 -6.28 8.48
N TYR A 195 -7.62 -6.96 9.01
CA TYR A 195 -7.66 -8.37 9.39
C TYR A 195 -7.35 -8.50 10.88
N TRP A 196 -8.21 -9.17 11.64
CA TRP A 196 -7.96 -9.49 13.04
C TRP A 196 -7.27 -10.85 13.10
N VAL A 197 -6.05 -10.88 13.62
CA VAL A 197 -5.22 -12.08 13.69
C VAL A 197 -4.95 -12.41 15.15
N GLU A 198 -5.14 -13.67 15.52
CA GLU A 198 -4.74 -14.22 16.80
C GLU A 198 -3.38 -14.90 16.64
N LEU A 199 -2.42 -14.49 17.47
CA LEU A 199 -1.06 -14.97 17.49
C LEU A 199 -0.87 -15.82 18.75
N LYS A 200 -0.55 -17.11 18.58
CA LYS A 200 -0.24 -18.03 19.68
C LYS A 200 1.25 -18.40 19.64
N GLY A 201 1.96 -18.15 20.74
CA GLY A 201 3.40 -18.45 20.84
C GLY A 201 4.14 -17.57 21.83
N SER A 202 5.46 -17.74 21.95
CA SER A 202 6.26 -16.97 22.91
C SER A 202 6.35 -15.48 22.54
N PRO A 203 6.65 -14.59 23.50
CA PRO A 203 6.88 -13.17 23.24
C PRO A 203 7.90 -12.88 22.13
N GLU A 204 8.97 -13.67 22.05
CA GLU A 204 10.03 -13.56 21.05
C GLU A 204 9.52 -13.96 19.67
N SER A 205 8.74 -15.05 19.59
CA SER A 205 8.14 -15.51 18.34
C SER A 205 7.14 -14.49 17.81
N ARG A 206 6.33 -13.86 18.68
CA ARG A 206 5.42 -12.77 18.29
C ARG A 206 6.17 -11.52 17.83
N SER A 207 7.31 -11.21 18.44
CA SER A 207 8.19 -10.10 18.02
C SER A 207 8.76 -10.34 16.62
N ARG A 208 9.23 -11.56 16.31
CA ARG A 208 9.69 -11.94 14.96
C ARG A 208 8.59 -11.86 13.90
N TRP A 209 7.36 -12.21 14.26
CA TRP A 209 6.21 -12.04 13.36
C TRP A 209 5.97 -10.56 13.05
N LEU A 210 6.07 -9.68 14.05
CA LEU A 210 5.89 -8.25 13.86
C LEU A 210 6.90 -7.69 12.85
N GLU A 211 8.17 -8.12 12.92
CA GLU A 211 9.20 -7.73 11.94
C GLU A 211 8.89 -8.18 10.51
N ARG A 212 8.21 -9.33 10.35
CA ARG A 212 7.80 -9.88 9.04
C ARG A 212 6.56 -9.21 8.44
N VAL A 213 5.78 -8.50 9.26
CA VAL A 213 4.48 -7.92 8.85
C VAL A 213 4.51 -6.40 8.84
N TRP A 214 5.17 -5.75 9.81
CA TRP A 214 5.22 -4.31 9.91
C TRP A 214 6.01 -3.68 8.75
N MET A 215 5.34 -2.85 7.96
CA MET A 215 5.91 -2.22 6.76
C MET A 215 6.48 -3.25 5.77
N GLN A 216 5.90 -4.45 5.75
CA GLN A 216 6.23 -5.52 4.80
C GLN A 216 5.01 -5.87 3.96
N ASN A 217 5.28 -6.44 2.78
CA ASN A 217 4.27 -6.89 1.85
C ASN A 217 3.79 -8.30 2.22
N VAL A 218 2.49 -8.48 2.45
CA VAL A 218 1.90 -9.73 2.97
C VAL A 218 1.03 -10.48 1.97
N SER A 219 1.04 -10.10 0.69
CA SER A 219 0.36 -10.85 -0.38
C SER A 219 0.86 -12.29 -0.48
N ASP A 220 0.03 -13.21 -1.02
CA ASP A 220 0.31 -14.65 -1.02
C ASP A 220 1.52 -15.03 -1.88
N LEU A 221 1.58 -14.54 -3.11
CA LEU A 221 2.65 -14.85 -4.05
C LEU A 221 3.86 -13.94 -3.84
N GLU A 222 5.06 -14.50 -3.95
CA GLU A 222 6.30 -13.75 -3.79
C GLU A 222 6.44 -12.61 -4.79
N GLN A 223 6.07 -12.85 -6.05
CA GLN A 223 6.15 -11.81 -7.07
C GLN A 223 5.19 -10.64 -6.75
N ASP A 224 3.99 -10.92 -6.22
CA ASP A 224 3.07 -9.86 -5.83
C ASP A 224 3.62 -9.01 -4.68
N ARG A 225 4.35 -9.63 -3.74
CA ARG A 225 5.07 -8.89 -2.70
C ARG A 225 6.16 -8.00 -3.28
N ARG A 226 6.94 -8.52 -4.22
CA ARG A 226 8.00 -7.77 -4.92
C ARG A 226 7.45 -6.62 -5.77
N ASP A 227 6.23 -6.77 -6.29
CA ASP A 227 5.52 -5.74 -7.05
C ASP A 227 4.87 -4.67 -6.16
N GLY A 228 4.94 -4.81 -4.83
CA GLY A 228 4.45 -3.82 -3.86
C GLY A 228 3.02 -4.02 -3.37
N TYR A 229 2.39 -5.18 -3.64
CA TYR A 229 1.05 -5.49 -3.13
C TYR A 229 1.07 -5.97 -1.67
N GLY A 230 0.09 -5.51 -0.90
CA GLY A 230 -0.15 -5.95 0.47
C GLY A 230 0.81 -5.36 1.50
N LEU A 231 1.33 -4.16 1.31
CA LEU A 231 2.09 -3.47 2.36
C LEU A 231 1.20 -3.36 3.60
N ALA A 232 1.67 -3.78 4.77
CA ALA A 232 0.84 -3.87 5.97
C ALA A 232 1.41 -3.09 7.16
N VAL A 233 0.52 -2.66 8.07
CA VAL A 233 0.86 -2.16 9.40
C VAL A 233 0.04 -2.90 10.46
N VAL A 234 0.53 -2.89 11.69
CA VAL A 234 -0.10 -3.61 12.81
C VAL A 234 -0.70 -2.62 13.81
N GLY A 235 -1.85 -2.94 14.36
CA GLY A 235 -2.47 -2.22 15.46
C GLY A 235 -2.88 -3.16 16.58
N VAL A 236 -3.06 -2.60 17.76
CA VAL A 236 -3.63 -3.30 18.92
C VAL A 236 -5.05 -3.75 18.59
N ALA A 237 -5.38 -5.02 18.80
CA ALA A 237 -6.77 -5.46 18.81
C ALA A 237 -7.28 -5.41 20.26
N ARG A 238 -8.33 -4.62 20.48
CA ARG A 238 -9.20 -4.71 21.64
C ARG A 238 -10.58 -5.11 21.14
#